data_AF-E8U6Z9-F1
#
_entry.id   AF-E8U6Z9-F1
#
_cell.length_a   1.000
_cell.length_b   1.000
_cell.length_c   1.000
_cell.angle_alpha   90.00
_cell.angle_beta   90.00
_cell.angle_gamma   90.00
#
_symmetry.space_group_name_H-M   'P 1'
#
loop_
_entity.id
_entity.type
_entity.pdbx_description
1 polymer ?
#
loop_
_entity_poly.entity_id
_entity_poly.type
_entity_poly.pdbx_seq_one_letter_code
_entity_poly.pdbx_strand_id
1 'polypeptide(L)'
;MTAAPTLTLYTRAGCHLCEDAEATLTRLGVPYTPVDVTGHADLEARYGWDVPVLARGDQVLLKGVLSAARITAKLRVHRLT
;
A
#
# COMPACT_ATOMS: atom_id res chain seq x y z
N MET A 1 10.93 -11.60 19.20
CA MET A 1 9.92 -10.55 19.04
C MET A 1 9.51 -10.52 17.58
N THR A 2 8.46 -11.24 17.19
CA THR A 2 8.00 -11.24 15.81
C THR A 2 7.09 -10.02 15.65
N ALA A 3 7.64 -8.91 15.17
CA ALA A 3 6.80 -7.78 14.77
C ALA A 3 5.88 -8.28 13.66
N ALA A 4 4.57 -8.12 13.82
CA ALA A 4 3.63 -8.35 12.73
C ALA A 4 4.13 -7.55 11.52
N PRO A 5 4.23 -8.14 10.33
CA PRO A 5 4.80 -7.45 9.17
C PRO A 5 3.99 -6.18 8.90
N THR A 6 4.66 -5.04 8.99
CA THR A 6 4.07 -3.72 8.77
C THR A 6 3.62 -3.60 7.31
N LEU A 7 2.48 -2.94 7.10
CA LEU A 7 2.00 -2.66 5.75
C LEU A 7 2.87 -1.57 5.13
N THR A 8 3.20 -1.72 3.85
CA THR A 8 3.89 -0.70 3.05
C THR A 8 2.96 -0.20 1.96
N LEU A 9 2.87 1.10 1.79
CA LEU A 9 2.22 1.73 0.65
C LEU A 9 3.30 2.29 -0.28
N TYR A 10 3.55 1.62 -1.40
CA TYR A 10 4.37 2.19 -2.44
C TYR A 10 3.56 3.25 -3.19
N THR A 11 4.07 4.47 -3.19
CA THR A 11 3.40 5.70 -3.63
C THR A 11 4.33 6.52 -4.52
N ARG A 12 3.83 7.62 -5.08
CA ARG A 12 4.65 8.65 -5.74
C ARG A 12 3.97 10.01 -5.66
N ALA A 13 4.79 11.07 -5.63
CA ALA A 13 4.28 12.44 -5.68
C ALA A 13 3.44 12.73 -6.94
N GLY A 14 2.38 13.53 -6.79
CA GLY A 14 1.51 13.93 -7.90
C GLY A 14 0.63 12.81 -8.48
N CYS A 15 0.47 11.69 -7.76
CA CYS A 15 -0.43 10.61 -8.15
C CYS A 15 -1.75 10.68 -7.38
N HIS A 16 -2.82 11.08 -8.07
CA HIS A 16 -4.14 11.19 -7.48
C HIS A 16 -4.64 9.89 -6.82
N LEU A 17 -4.38 8.73 -7.46
CA LEU A 17 -4.75 7.44 -6.89
C LEU A 17 -4.00 7.15 -5.59
N CYS A 18 -2.74 7.60 -5.47
CA CYS A 18 -1.98 7.44 -4.24
C CYS A 18 -2.56 8.29 -3.11
N GLU A 19 -2.90 9.53 -3.38
CA GLU A 19 -3.57 10.43 -2.42
C GLU A 19 -4.89 9.82 -1.91
N ASP A 20 -5.70 9.26 -2.81
CA ASP A 20 -6.95 8.57 -2.47
C ASP A 20 -6.72 7.33 -1.59
N ALA A 21 -5.65 6.57 -1.87
CA ALA A 21 -5.26 5.41 -1.10
C ALA A 21 -4.82 5.79 0.32
N GLU A 22 -3.96 6.80 0.45
CA GLU A 22 -3.48 7.33 1.73
C GLU A 22 -4.64 7.87 2.58
N ALA A 23 -5.54 8.65 1.98
CA ALA A 23 -6.75 9.15 2.63
C ALA A 23 -7.66 8.02 3.11
N THR A 24 -7.80 6.96 2.30
CA THR A 24 -8.63 5.81 2.66
C THR A 24 -8.02 4.98 3.78
N LEU A 25 -6.72 4.69 3.74
CA LEU A 25 -6.00 3.98 4.80
C LEU A 25 -6.07 4.75 6.13
N THR A 26 -5.87 6.07 6.06
CA THR A 26 -5.99 6.98 7.22
C THR A 26 -7.39 6.93 7.82
N ARG A 27 -8.43 7.05 6.98
CA ARG A 27 -9.84 6.99 7.42
C ARG A 27 -10.20 5.65 8.06
N LEU A 28 -9.60 4.55 7.61
CA LEU A 28 -9.80 3.22 8.19
C LEU A 28 -8.97 2.96 9.44
N GLY A 29 -8.06 3.85 9.82
CA GLY A 29 -7.14 3.65 10.95
C GLY A 29 -6.14 2.50 10.72
N VAL A 30 -5.83 2.19 9.45
CA VAL A 30 -4.88 1.12 9.10
C VAL A 30 -3.46 1.69 9.14
N PRO A 31 -2.57 1.20 10.01
CA PRO A 31 -1.19 1.66 10.05
C PRO A 31 -0.40 1.15 8.83
N TYR A 32 0.38 2.02 8.21
CA TYR A 32 1.25 1.70 7.08
C TYR A 32 2.49 2.60 7.06
N THR A 33 3.52 2.19 6.32
CA THR A 33 4.69 3.00 5.99
C THR A 33 4.61 3.40 4.51
N PRO A 34 4.52 4.70 4.18
CA PRO A 34 4.62 5.14 2.80
C PRO A 34 6.08 5.01 2.31
N VAL A 35 6.24 4.58 1.06
CA VAL A 35 7.53 4.54 0.37
C VAL A 35 7.35 5.15 -1.02
N ASP A 36 7.98 6.28 -1.26
CA ASP A 36 8.03 6.88 -2.59
C ASP A 36 8.93 6.03 -3.50
N VAL A 37 8.42 5.62 -4.65
CA VAL A 37 9.19 4.86 -5.64
C VAL A 37 10.11 5.75 -6.47
N THR A 38 9.89 7.06 -6.49
CA THR A 38 10.58 8.01 -7.38
C THR A 38 12.09 7.99 -7.16
N GLY A 39 12.86 7.78 -8.22
CA GLY A 39 14.33 7.74 -8.18
C GLY A 39 14.94 6.43 -7.67
N HIS A 40 14.11 5.45 -7.31
CA HIS A 40 14.54 4.11 -6.92
C HIS A 40 14.30 3.13 -8.07
N ALA A 41 15.31 2.93 -8.92
CA ALA A 41 15.18 2.18 -10.18
C ALA A 41 14.56 0.78 -10.02
N ASP A 42 14.86 0.08 -8.92
CA ASP A 42 14.28 -1.22 -8.58
C ASP A 42 12.79 -1.12 -8.22
N LEU A 43 12.40 -0.13 -7.44
CA LEU A 43 11.00 0.12 -7.06
C LEU A 43 10.18 0.65 -8.23
N GLU A 44 10.74 1.53 -9.06
CA GLU A 44 10.08 2.03 -10.28
C GLU A 44 9.82 0.90 -11.27
N ALA A 45 10.81 0.01 -11.49
CA ALA A 45 10.64 -1.16 -12.33
C ALA A 45 9.58 -2.13 -11.78
N ARG A 46 9.52 -2.29 -10.44
CA ARG A 46 8.60 -3.24 -9.79
C ARG A 46 7.18 -2.71 -9.60
N TYR A 47 7.02 -1.41 -9.33
CA TYR A 47 5.75 -0.83 -8.88
C TYR A 47 5.38 0.47 -9.59
N GLY A 48 6.26 1.12 -10.35
CA GLY A 48 6.04 2.48 -10.88
C GLY A 48 4.78 2.65 -11.74
N TRP A 49 4.35 1.59 -12.44
CA TRP A 49 3.11 1.55 -13.22
C TRP A 49 1.87 1.15 -12.42
N ASP A 50 2.08 0.56 -11.24
CA ASP A 50 1.04 -0.04 -10.40
C ASP A 50 0.67 0.82 -9.19
N VAL A 51 1.46 1.86 -8.88
CA VAL A 51 1.23 2.73 -7.72
C VAL A 51 -0.17 3.35 -7.77
N PRO A 52 -0.90 3.38 -6.64
CA PRO A 52 -0.46 2.91 -5.31
C PRO A 52 -0.49 1.38 -5.18
N VAL A 53 0.52 0.83 -4.48
CA VAL A 53 0.60 -0.60 -4.17
C VAL A 53 0.64 -0.79 -2.66
N LEU A 54 -0.36 -1.50 -2.11
CA LEU A 54 -0.35 -1.91 -0.70
C LEU A 54 0.27 -3.30 -0.59
N ALA A 55 1.33 -3.44 0.20
CA ALA A 55 2.08 -4.66 0.40
C ALA A 55 2.25 -5.01 1.89
N ARG A 56 2.62 -6.25 2.15
CA ARG A 56 3.02 -6.78 3.46
C ARG A 56 4.28 -7.61 3.27
N GLY A 57 5.43 -7.08 3.68
CA GLY A 57 6.71 -7.64 3.26
C GLY A 57 6.76 -7.73 1.73
N ASP A 58 7.14 -8.88 1.19
CA ASP A 58 7.20 -9.12 -0.26
C ASP A 58 5.84 -9.39 -0.93
N GLN A 59 4.77 -9.55 -0.15
CA GLN A 59 3.45 -9.87 -0.68
C GLN A 59 2.67 -8.61 -1.06
N VAL A 60 2.38 -8.45 -2.35
CA VAL A 60 1.43 -7.42 -2.82
C VAL A 60 0.00 -7.83 -2.48
N LEU A 61 -0.72 -6.93 -1.82
CA LEU A 61 -2.12 -7.11 -1.43
C LEU A 61 -3.06 -6.49 -2.47
N LEU A 62 -2.80 -5.25 -2.85
CA LEU A 62 -3.62 -4.45 -3.78
C LEU A 62 -2.74 -3.53 -4.62
N LYS A 63 -3.22 -3.20 -5.82
CA LYS A 63 -2.64 -2.23 -6.76
C LYS A 63 -3.75 -1.31 -7.29
N GLY A 64 -3.42 -0.08 -7.68
CA GLY A 64 -4.35 0.87 -8.31
C GLY A 64 -5.45 1.39 -7.36
N VAL A 65 -6.73 1.13 -7.64
CA VAL A 65 -7.83 1.69 -6.84
C VAL A 65 -7.94 0.96 -5.49
N LEU A 66 -7.54 1.63 -4.42
CA LEU A 66 -7.54 1.14 -3.03
C LEU A 66 -8.76 1.67 -2.25
N SER A 67 -9.96 1.28 -2.66
CA SER A 67 -11.19 1.66 -1.95
C SER A 67 -11.30 1.00 -0.58
N ALA A 68 -12.07 1.62 0.32
CA ALA A 68 -12.26 1.11 1.68
C ALA A 68 -12.76 -0.35 1.70
N ALA A 69 -13.70 -0.69 0.82
CA ALA A 69 -14.22 -2.04 0.71
C ALA A 69 -13.13 -3.06 0.30
N ARG A 70 -12.27 -2.70 -0.66
CA ARG A 70 -11.18 -3.56 -1.14
C ARG A 70 -10.12 -3.77 -0.06
N ILE A 71 -9.73 -2.70 0.63
CA ILE A 71 -8.77 -2.77 1.74
C ILE A 71 -9.32 -3.66 2.86
N THR A 72 -10.52 -3.37 3.36
CA THR A 72 -11.13 -4.15 4.44
C THR A 72 -11.30 -5.62 4.06
N ALA A 73 -11.79 -5.91 2.85
CA ALA A 73 -11.91 -7.29 2.39
C ALA A 73 -10.55 -8.00 2.35
N LYS A 74 -9.52 -7.36 1.78
CA LYS A 74 -8.20 -7.97 1.62
C LYS A 74 -7.50 -8.20 2.97
N LEU A 75 -7.56 -7.24 3.88
CA LEU A 75 -6.94 -7.36 5.20
C LEU A 75 -7.64 -8.40 6.10
N ARG A 76 -8.94 -8.61 5.93
CA ARG A 76 -9.67 -9.70 6.62
C ARG A 76 -9.20 -11.08 6.17
N VAL A 77 -8.99 -11.27 4.86
CA VAL A 77 -8.53 -12.55 4.30
C VAL A 77 -7.09 -12.83 4.70
N HIS A 78 -6.27 -11.79 4.89
CA HIS A 78 -4.86 -11.94 5.25
C HIS A 78 -4.67 -11.47 6.70
N ARG A 79 -5.41 -12.07 7.64
CA ARG A 79 -5.45 -11.69 9.07
C ARG A 79 -4.15 -11.02 9.55
N LEU A 80 -4.28 -9.77 9.97
CA LEU A 80 -3.29 -9.03 10.75
C LEU A 80 -3.34 -9.61 12.19
N THR A 81 -2.74 -10.78 12.40
CA THR A 81 -2.46 -11.29 13.75
C THR A 81 -1.16 -10.71 14.26
#